data_AF-A0A7S0CAP3-F1
#
_entry.id   AF-A0A7S0CAP3-F1
#
_cell.length_a   1.000
_cell.length_b   1.000
_cell.length_c   1.000
_cell.angle_alpha   90.00
_cell.angle_beta   90.00
_cell.angle_gamma   90.00
#
_symmetry.space_group_name_H-M   'P 1'
#
loop_
_entity.id
_entity.type
_entity.pdbx_description
1 polymer ?
#
loop_
_entity_poly.entity_id
_entity_poly.type
_entity_poly.pdbx_seq_one_letter_code
_entity_poly.pdbx_strand_id
1 'polypeptide(L)'
;VERIFAYEGIHDDFVAAITEKVLALRQGIPLKICGSTGEVDCGSMVMEGQIDIIQSLIDDAVSKGANLHCGGKRNPHLKGQFYEPTVISGITSEMRISQEEVFGPVMCVIKVPNNDDDECVRLINDCNFGLGSSVYSGNKKRAVAIGSRIKSGMFTANDFGVNYLIQSLPFGGVKESGFDRFAGPEGLRACCMERSIVVDRIPGVKTSIPPPIDYPVGKKGLPFGTSLVNLFYNQSVIGKAKAILGLIKNS
;
A
#
# COMPACT_ATOMS: atom_id res chain seq x y z
N VAL A 1 -12.30 5.34 -3.65
CA VAL A 1 -11.18 5.56 -4.59
C VAL A 1 -10.74 6.99 -4.41
N GLU A 2 -9.48 7.25 -4.08
CA GLU A 2 -9.02 8.63 -3.85
C GLU A 2 -8.42 9.27 -5.10
N ARG A 3 -7.61 8.51 -5.85
CA ARG A 3 -6.89 8.97 -7.04
C ARG A 3 -7.21 8.09 -8.24
N ILE A 4 -7.56 8.71 -9.35
CA ILE A 4 -7.83 8.06 -10.63
C ILE A 4 -6.83 8.58 -11.65
N PHE A 5 -6.06 7.68 -12.24
CA PHE A 5 -5.10 8.00 -13.30
C PHE A 5 -5.74 7.64 -14.64
N ALA A 6 -6.03 8.66 -15.44
CA ALA A 6 -6.60 8.49 -16.78
C ALA A 6 -5.57 8.90 -17.82
N TYR A 7 -5.33 8.05 -18.82
CA TYR A 7 -4.43 8.37 -19.91
C TYR A 7 -4.93 9.56 -20.72
N GLU A 8 -4.00 10.38 -21.19
CA GLU A 8 -4.26 11.62 -21.92
C GLU A 8 -5.33 11.49 -23.00
N GLY A 9 -5.31 10.41 -23.79
CA GLY A 9 -6.27 10.18 -24.87
C GLY A 9 -7.73 9.93 -24.43
N ILE A 10 -7.99 9.68 -23.15
CA ILE A 10 -9.33 9.45 -22.60
C ILE A 10 -9.67 10.37 -21.40
N HIS A 11 -8.71 11.16 -20.92
CA HIS A 11 -8.84 11.88 -19.66
C HIS A 11 -10.03 12.85 -19.67
N ASP A 12 -10.12 13.70 -20.70
CA ASP A 12 -11.14 14.76 -20.73
C ASP A 12 -12.55 14.18 -20.92
N ASP A 13 -12.70 13.14 -21.76
CA ASP A 13 -13.95 12.39 -21.91
C ASP A 13 -14.36 11.68 -20.62
N PHE A 14 -13.39 11.09 -19.91
CA PHE A 14 -13.64 10.45 -18.62
C PHE A 14 -14.11 11.47 -17.57
N VAL A 15 -13.45 12.62 -17.48
CA VAL A 15 -13.80 13.71 -16.56
C VAL A 15 -15.22 14.22 -16.84
N ALA A 16 -15.58 14.43 -18.12
CA ALA A 16 -16.92 14.85 -18.49
C ALA A 16 -17.98 13.81 -18.09
N ALA A 17 -17.77 12.55 -18.47
CA ALA A 17 -18.71 11.46 -18.19
C ALA A 17 -18.88 11.18 -16.69
N ILE A 18 -17.81 11.28 -15.89
CA ILE A 18 -17.90 11.05 -14.45
C ILE A 18 -18.50 12.24 -13.71
N THR A 19 -18.26 13.47 -14.17
CA THR A 19 -18.87 14.67 -13.61
C THR A 19 -20.40 14.61 -13.74
N GLU A 20 -20.91 14.21 -14.90
CA GLU A 20 -22.35 14.01 -15.11
C GLU A 20 -22.94 13.02 -14.09
N LYS A 21 -22.26 11.89 -13.86
CA LYS A 21 -22.69 10.87 -12.89
C LYS A 21 -22.64 11.39 -11.45
N VAL A 22 -21.59 12.13 -11.09
CA VAL A 22 -21.42 12.68 -9.74
C VAL A 22 -22.46 13.75 -9.45
N LEU A 23 -22.80 14.60 -10.41
CA LEU A 23 -23.88 15.59 -10.29
C LEU A 23 -25.27 14.96 -10.09
N ALA A 24 -25.47 13.74 -10.57
CA ALA A 24 -26.71 12.99 -10.38
C ALA A 24 -26.83 12.31 -8.99
N LEU A 25 -25.76 12.31 -8.18
CA LEU A 25 -25.78 11.70 -6.85
C LEU A 25 -26.66 12.50 -5.89
N ARG A 26 -27.52 11.80 -5.17
CA ARG A 26 -28.42 12.39 -4.17
C ARG A 26 -27.78 12.31 -2.79
N GLN A 27 -27.42 13.46 -2.23
CA GLN A 27 -26.90 13.54 -0.87
C GLN A 27 -28.04 13.71 0.14
N GLY A 28 -27.99 13.00 1.27
CA GLY A 28 -29.05 13.10 2.27
C GLY A 28 -28.83 12.26 3.52
N ILE A 29 -29.84 12.23 4.38
CA ILE A 29 -29.85 11.42 5.62
C ILE A 29 -30.52 10.08 5.32
N PRO A 30 -29.79 8.95 5.27
CA PRO A 30 -30.38 7.66 4.89
C PRO A 30 -31.52 7.22 5.83
N LEU A 31 -31.38 7.52 7.13
CA LEU A 31 -32.34 7.11 8.16
C LEU A 31 -33.65 7.92 8.16
N LYS A 32 -33.68 9.11 7.52
CA LYS A 32 -34.90 9.92 7.43
C LYS A 32 -35.95 9.30 6.49
N ILE A 33 -35.52 8.31 5.70
CA ILE A 33 -36.29 7.60 4.68
C ILE A 33 -36.44 6.10 5.07
N CYS A 34 -36.38 5.77 6.37
CA CYS A 34 -36.57 4.40 6.83
C CYS A 34 -38.05 3.99 6.66
N GLY A 35 -38.40 3.49 5.47
CA GLY A 35 -39.75 3.03 5.10
C GLY A 35 -40.18 3.30 3.66
N SER A 36 -39.47 4.15 2.90
CA SER A 36 -39.88 4.55 1.54
C SER A 36 -38.70 4.68 0.59
N THR A 37 -38.31 3.60 -0.09
CA THR A 37 -37.48 3.58 -1.33
C THR A 37 -36.15 4.37 -1.32
N GLY A 38 -35.02 3.66 -1.51
CA GLY A 38 -33.66 4.22 -1.46
C GLY A 38 -33.36 5.40 -2.41
N GLU A 39 -33.35 6.61 -1.85
CA GLU A 39 -33.11 7.86 -2.56
C GLU A 39 -31.82 8.61 -2.19
N VAL A 40 -30.96 8.03 -1.34
CA VAL A 40 -29.71 8.66 -0.90
C VAL A 40 -28.52 7.82 -1.35
N ASP A 41 -27.64 8.43 -2.14
CA ASP A 41 -26.43 7.82 -2.67
C ASP A 41 -25.19 8.22 -1.85
N CYS A 42 -25.23 9.39 -1.18
CA CYS A 42 -24.12 9.91 -0.37
C CYS A 42 -24.63 10.43 0.99
N GLY A 43 -24.01 9.99 2.08
CA GLY A 43 -24.33 10.42 3.44
C GLY A 43 -23.52 11.64 3.92
N SER A 44 -23.58 11.91 5.22
CA SER A 44 -22.68 12.87 5.88
C SER A 44 -21.32 12.25 6.17
N MET A 45 -20.31 13.11 6.27
CA MET A 45 -19.04 12.80 6.93
C MET A 45 -19.27 12.47 8.41
N VAL A 46 -18.45 11.58 8.95
CA VAL A 46 -18.58 11.08 10.34
C VAL A 46 -17.82 11.95 11.33
N MET A 47 -16.58 12.32 10.99
CA MET A 47 -15.67 13.02 11.89
C MET A 47 -15.82 14.54 11.77
N GLU A 48 -15.92 15.22 12.91
CA GLU A 48 -15.85 16.68 12.97
C GLU A 48 -14.46 17.16 12.54
N GLY A 49 -14.39 18.32 11.88
CA GLY A 49 -13.13 18.87 11.32
C GLY A 49 -12.70 18.27 9.98
N GLN A 50 -13.18 17.08 9.59
CA GLN A 50 -12.79 16.46 8.31
C GLN A 50 -13.16 17.33 7.10
N ILE A 51 -14.31 18.03 7.15
CA ILE A 51 -14.71 18.96 6.09
C ILE A 51 -13.71 20.09 5.92
N ASP A 52 -13.14 20.60 7.02
CA ASP A 52 -12.19 21.72 6.96
C ASP A 52 -10.84 21.25 6.39
N ILE A 53 -10.42 20.01 6.72
CA ILE A 53 -9.26 19.37 6.10
C ILE A 53 -9.47 19.24 4.59
N ILE A 54 -10.60 18.65 4.18
CA ILE A 54 -10.95 18.49 2.75
C ILE A 54 -10.96 19.85 2.04
N GLN A 55 -11.60 20.86 2.64
CA GLN A 55 -11.66 22.20 2.07
C GLN A 55 -10.25 22.79 1.89
N SER A 56 -9.36 22.62 2.87
CA SER A 56 -7.98 23.10 2.77
C SER A 56 -7.19 22.44 1.64
N LEU A 57 -7.47 21.15 1.34
CA LEU A 57 -6.84 20.42 0.24
C LEU A 57 -7.37 20.87 -1.12
N ILE A 58 -8.68 21.13 -1.21
CA ILE A 58 -9.31 21.67 -2.42
C ILE A 58 -8.80 23.09 -2.70
N ASP A 59 -8.76 23.95 -1.68
CA ASP A 59 -8.29 25.33 -1.81
C ASP A 59 -6.82 25.37 -2.22
N ASP A 60 -5.95 24.52 -1.64
CA ASP A 60 -4.55 24.37 -2.07
C ASP A 60 -4.46 23.98 -3.54
N ALA A 61 -5.19 22.95 -3.96
CA ALA A 61 -5.17 22.46 -5.33
C ALA A 61 -5.67 23.52 -6.32
N VAL A 62 -6.79 24.18 -6.05
CA VAL A 62 -7.35 25.23 -6.90
C VAL A 62 -6.42 26.44 -6.97
N SER A 63 -5.80 26.84 -5.85
CA SER A 63 -4.82 27.94 -5.83
C SER A 63 -3.58 27.66 -6.71
N LYS A 64 -3.26 26.38 -6.93
CA LYS A 64 -2.17 25.89 -7.78
C LYS A 64 -2.62 25.53 -9.20
N GLY A 65 -3.87 25.81 -9.57
CA GLY A 65 -4.38 25.65 -10.94
C GLY A 65 -5.16 24.36 -11.21
N ALA A 66 -5.56 23.61 -10.18
CA ALA A 66 -6.49 22.50 -10.36
C ALA A 66 -7.88 23.02 -10.79
N ASN A 67 -8.58 22.20 -11.59
CA ASN A 67 -9.90 22.52 -12.11
C ASN A 67 -10.98 21.76 -11.32
N LEU A 68 -11.87 22.51 -10.67
CA LEU A 68 -13.03 21.99 -9.96
C LEU A 68 -14.22 21.87 -10.94
N HIS A 69 -14.72 20.66 -11.17
CA HIS A 69 -15.80 20.39 -12.13
C HIS A 69 -17.18 20.41 -11.47
N CYS A 70 -17.27 19.96 -10.23
CA CYS A 70 -18.48 20.03 -9.40
C CYS A 70 -18.12 19.93 -7.91
N GLY A 71 -19.05 20.32 -7.03
CA GLY A 71 -18.86 20.24 -5.58
C GLY A 71 -17.82 21.23 -5.04
N GLY A 72 -16.88 20.73 -4.24
CA GLY A 72 -15.77 21.48 -3.65
C GLY A 72 -16.16 22.37 -2.46
N LYS A 73 -17.29 22.07 -1.82
CA LYS A 73 -17.82 22.83 -0.69
C LYS A 73 -18.76 22.02 0.19
N ARG A 74 -19.01 22.54 1.39
CA ARG A 74 -20.08 22.07 2.27
C ARG A 74 -21.44 22.22 1.56
N ASN A 75 -22.32 21.24 1.69
CA ASN A 75 -23.66 21.30 1.12
C ASN A 75 -24.49 22.36 1.88
N PRO A 76 -24.95 23.44 1.22
CA PRO A 76 -25.63 24.55 1.88
C PRO A 76 -27.09 24.21 2.25
N HIS A 77 -27.65 23.13 1.70
CA HIS A 77 -29.05 22.76 1.87
C HIS A 77 -29.28 21.71 2.98
N LEU A 78 -28.21 21.09 3.50
CA LEU A 78 -28.27 20.05 4.52
C LEU A 78 -27.62 20.52 5.82
N LYS A 79 -28.27 20.23 6.95
CA LYS A 79 -27.70 20.47 8.28
C LYS A 79 -26.80 19.30 8.68
N GLY A 80 -25.58 19.59 9.14
CA GLY A 80 -24.62 18.59 9.61
C GLY A 80 -23.32 18.58 8.81
N GLN A 81 -22.56 17.49 8.90
CA GLN A 81 -21.27 17.32 8.23
C GLN A 81 -21.44 16.82 6.78
N PHE A 82 -22.16 17.56 5.94
CA PHE A 82 -22.37 17.21 4.54
C PHE A 82 -21.42 17.98 3.62
N TYR A 83 -20.60 17.26 2.85
CA TYR A 83 -19.71 17.82 1.82
C TYR A 83 -20.16 17.36 0.44
N GLU A 84 -20.32 18.27 -0.52
CA GLU A 84 -20.83 17.91 -1.84
C GLU A 84 -19.88 16.91 -2.54
N PRO A 85 -20.41 15.86 -3.20
CA PRO A 85 -19.62 15.02 -4.09
C PRO A 85 -18.86 15.87 -5.11
N THR A 86 -17.54 15.67 -5.17
CA THR A 86 -16.62 16.60 -5.82
C THR A 86 -15.80 15.89 -6.87
N VAL A 87 -15.66 16.49 -8.05
CA VAL A 87 -14.72 16.06 -9.10
C VAL A 87 -13.72 17.17 -9.33
N ILE A 88 -12.43 16.83 -9.23
CA ILE A 88 -11.32 17.76 -9.42
C ILE A 88 -10.27 17.12 -10.34
N SER A 89 -9.71 17.92 -11.24
CA SER A 89 -8.69 17.48 -12.20
C SER A 89 -7.56 18.51 -12.31
N GLY A 90 -6.57 18.24 -13.17
CA GLY A 90 -5.40 19.12 -13.29
C GLY A 90 -4.50 19.06 -12.06
N ILE A 91 -4.54 17.94 -11.33
CA ILE A 91 -3.74 17.72 -10.13
C ILE A 91 -2.30 17.39 -10.51
N THR A 92 -1.36 18.05 -9.84
CA THR A 92 0.08 17.81 -9.97
C THR A 92 0.67 17.30 -8.65
N SER A 93 1.91 16.80 -8.67
CA SER A 93 2.64 16.29 -7.50
C SER A 93 2.88 17.35 -6.41
N GLU A 94 2.85 18.64 -6.76
CA GLU A 94 3.09 19.76 -5.84
C GLU A 94 1.83 20.14 -5.05
N MET A 95 0.67 19.61 -5.44
CA MET A 95 -0.60 19.84 -4.73
C MET A 95 -0.73 18.83 -3.59
N ARG A 96 -1.12 19.31 -2.40
CA ARG A 96 -1.25 18.47 -1.19
C ARG A 96 -2.20 17.31 -1.39
N ILE A 97 -3.30 17.55 -2.12
CA ILE A 97 -4.33 16.54 -2.44
C ILE A 97 -3.81 15.32 -3.22
N SER A 98 -2.61 15.41 -3.82
CA SER A 98 -1.98 14.29 -4.52
C SER A 98 -1.26 13.31 -3.57
N GLN A 99 -0.91 13.77 -2.36
CA GLN A 99 -0.07 13.06 -1.39
C GLN A 99 -0.77 12.78 -0.07
N GLU A 100 -1.73 13.62 0.33
CA GLU A 100 -2.49 13.50 1.58
C GLU A 100 -3.80 12.75 1.38
N GLU A 101 -4.20 11.95 2.37
CA GLU A 101 -5.48 11.24 2.38
C GLU A 101 -6.64 12.23 2.51
N VAL A 102 -7.59 12.20 1.57
CA VAL A 102 -8.74 13.11 1.58
C VAL A 102 -9.85 12.57 2.48
N PHE A 103 -10.06 11.25 2.45
CA PHE A 103 -11.08 10.55 3.23
C PHE A 103 -12.46 11.21 3.14
N GLY A 104 -12.86 11.60 1.92
CA GLY A 104 -14.09 12.33 1.64
C GLY A 104 -14.64 12.04 0.24
N PRO A 105 -15.81 12.59 -0.12
CA PRO A 105 -16.44 12.34 -1.41
C PRO A 105 -15.80 13.16 -2.54
N VAL A 106 -14.47 13.08 -2.66
CA VAL A 106 -13.67 13.81 -3.64
C VAL A 106 -12.99 12.83 -4.59
N MET A 107 -13.26 13.00 -5.88
CA MET A 107 -12.63 12.23 -6.94
C MET A 107 -11.54 13.06 -7.60
N CYS A 108 -10.28 12.68 -7.34
CA CYS A 108 -9.11 13.28 -7.96
C CYS A 108 -8.79 12.57 -9.27
N VAL A 109 -8.90 13.27 -10.40
CA VAL A 109 -8.57 12.72 -11.73
C VAL A 109 -7.25 13.33 -12.21
N ILE A 110 -6.24 12.47 -12.36
CA ILE A 110 -4.87 12.83 -12.72
C ILE A 110 -4.62 12.36 -14.16
N LYS A 111 -4.09 13.25 -15.00
CA LYS A 111 -3.76 12.96 -16.39
C LYS A 111 -2.42 12.26 -16.48
N VAL A 112 -2.37 11.10 -17.13
CA VAL A 112 -1.12 10.41 -17.46
C VAL A 112 -0.69 10.84 -18.87
N PRO A 113 0.46 11.51 -19.02
CA PRO A 113 0.89 12.03 -20.32
C PRO A 113 1.31 10.91 -21.27
N ASN A 114 1.22 11.17 -22.57
CA ASN A 114 1.75 10.31 -23.65
C ASN A 114 1.18 8.89 -23.72
N ASN A 115 0.11 8.57 -22.97
CA ASN A 115 -0.42 7.22 -22.82
C ASN A 115 0.62 6.19 -22.32
N ASP A 116 1.59 6.63 -21.50
CA ASP A 116 2.74 5.82 -21.08
C ASP A 116 2.49 5.03 -19.78
N ASP A 117 2.66 3.71 -19.84
CA ASP A 117 2.52 2.79 -18.71
C ASP A 117 3.61 3.00 -17.66
N ASP A 118 4.82 3.36 -18.07
CA ASP A 118 5.95 3.58 -17.16
C ASP A 118 5.74 4.83 -16.32
N GLU A 119 5.32 5.92 -16.97
CA GLU A 119 4.96 7.16 -16.30
C GLU A 119 3.73 6.99 -15.40
N CYS A 120 2.71 6.24 -15.84
CA CYS A 120 1.55 5.89 -15.01
C CYS A 120 1.97 5.24 -13.70
N VAL A 121 2.83 4.21 -13.79
CA VAL A 121 3.35 3.50 -12.61
C VAL A 121 4.19 4.42 -11.74
N ARG A 122 5.01 5.31 -12.32
CA ARG A 122 5.80 6.29 -11.57
C ARG A 122 4.91 7.21 -10.74
N LEU A 123 3.90 7.81 -11.37
CA LEU A 123 2.95 8.73 -10.71
C LEU A 123 2.15 8.05 -9.60
N ILE A 124 1.70 6.81 -9.83
CA ILE A 124 0.97 6.05 -8.79
C ILE A 124 1.87 5.79 -7.57
N ASN A 125 3.12 5.37 -7.83
CA ASN A 125 4.09 4.98 -6.81
C ASN A 125 4.70 6.15 -6.03
N ASP A 126 4.53 7.39 -6.51
CA ASP A 126 5.01 8.62 -5.88
C ASP A 126 4.34 8.92 -4.54
N CYS A 127 3.13 8.40 -4.31
CA CYS A 127 2.41 8.56 -3.05
C CYS A 127 2.94 7.65 -1.95
N ASN A 128 3.00 8.16 -0.72
CA ASN A 128 3.43 7.39 0.45
C ASN A 128 2.45 6.31 0.91
N PHE A 129 1.22 6.29 0.39
CA PHE A 129 0.23 5.26 0.67
C PHE A 129 0.27 4.11 -0.36
N GLY A 130 -0.15 2.92 0.07
CA GLY A 130 -0.06 1.69 -0.71
C GLY A 130 -1.02 0.61 -0.23
N LEU A 131 -2.27 0.96 0.10
CA LEU A 131 -3.25 -0.03 0.57
C LEU A 131 -3.72 -0.96 -0.56
N GLY A 132 -4.35 -0.40 -1.59
CA GLY A 132 -4.89 -1.16 -2.72
C GLY A 132 -4.88 -0.35 -4.00
N SER A 133 -4.82 -1.04 -5.13
CA SER A 133 -4.87 -0.45 -6.46
C SER A 133 -5.76 -1.24 -7.40
N SER A 134 -6.21 -0.58 -8.47
CA SER A 134 -7.03 -1.19 -9.51
C SER A 134 -6.58 -0.67 -10.87
N VAL A 135 -6.48 -1.56 -11.88
CA VAL A 135 -6.15 -1.17 -13.26
C VAL A 135 -7.25 -1.64 -14.19
N TYR A 136 -7.78 -0.71 -14.99
CA TYR A 136 -8.80 -0.97 -16.01
C TYR A 136 -8.17 -0.98 -17.40
N SER A 137 -8.35 -2.06 -18.15
CA SER A 137 -7.89 -2.19 -19.53
C SER A 137 -8.69 -3.24 -20.29
N GLY A 138 -8.94 -2.97 -21.58
CA GLY A 138 -9.45 -3.99 -22.51
C GLY A 138 -8.48 -5.15 -22.73
N ASN A 139 -7.19 -4.97 -22.39
CA ASN A 139 -6.19 -6.03 -22.39
C ASN A 139 -5.83 -6.43 -20.95
N LYS A 140 -6.39 -7.56 -20.48
CA LYS A 140 -6.13 -8.09 -19.14
C LYS A 140 -4.63 -8.33 -18.85
N LYS A 141 -3.84 -8.76 -19.84
CA LYS A 141 -2.39 -8.98 -19.66
C LYS A 141 -1.68 -7.66 -19.39
N ARG A 142 -2.04 -6.59 -20.10
CA ARG A 142 -1.52 -5.24 -19.84
C ARG A 142 -1.91 -4.75 -18.45
N ALA A 143 -3.18 -4.92 -18.05
CA ALA A 143 -3.62 -4.54 -16.70
C ALA A 143 -2.81 -5.23 -15.60
N VAL A 144 -2.56 -6.54 -15.73
CA VAL A 144 -1.74 -7.31 -14.76
C VAL A 144 -0.28 -6.87 -14.80
N ALA A 145 0.29 -6.60 -15.98
CA ALA A 145 1.67 -6.13 -16.11
C ALA A 145 1.89 -4.76 -15.44
N ILE A 146 0.95 -3.82 -15.60
CA ILE A 146 0.96 -2.54 -14.90
C ILE A 146 0.78 -2.78 -13.39
N GLY A 147 -0.24 -3.53 -13.00
CA GLY A 147 -0.57 -3.80 -11.59
C GLY A 147 0.57 -4.42 -10.80
N SER A 148 1.34 -5.31 -11.43
CA SER A 148 2.49 -5.99 -10.80
C SER A 148 3.66 -5.05 -10.48
N ARG A 149 3.66 -3.82 -11.03
CA ARG A 149 4.67 -2.79 -10.79
C ARG A 149 4.21 -1.71 -9.81
N ILE A 150 2.92 -1.72 -9.44
CA ILE A 150 2.37 -0.80 -8.45
C ILE A 150 2.73 -1.31 -7.05
N LYS A 151 3.29 -0.42 -6.23
CA LYS A 151 3.65 -0.67 -4.83
C LYS A 151 2.42 -0.52 -3.93
N SER A 152 1.50 -1.47 -4.00
CA SER A 152 0.34 -1.59 -3.11
C SER A 152 0.24 -2.99 -2.53
N GLY A 153 -0.36 -3.12 -1.35
CA GLY A 153 -0.53 -4.43 -0.71
C GLY A 153 -1.60 -5.30 -1.38
N MET A 154 -2.54 -4.68 -2.10
CA MET A 154 -3.57 -5.35 -2.89
C MET A 154 -3.67 -4.77 -4.30
N PHE A 155 -4.07 -5.60 -5.26
CA PHE A 155 -4.28 -5.20 -6.66
C PHE A 155 -5.49 -5.94 -7.26
N THR A 156 -6.30 -5.24 -8.05
CA THR A 156 -7.40 -5.81 -8.84
C THR A 156 -7.32 -5.38 -10.30
N ALA A 157 -7.56 -6.31 -11.23
CA ALA A 157 -7.67 -6.00 -12.66
C ALA A 157 -9.15 -5.92 -13.06
N ASN A 158 -9.55 -4.82 -13.70
CA ASN A 158 -10.91 -4.55 -14.20
C ASN A 158 -12.02 -4.63 -13.14
N ASP A 159 -11.66 -4.33 -11.88
CA ASP A 159 -12.60 -4.30 -10.76
C ASP A 159 -12.03 -3.43 -9.64
N PHE A 160 -12.84 -3.05 -8.65
CA PHE A 160 -12.44 -2.23 -7.51
C PHE A 160 -12.86 -2.87 -6.19
N GLY A 161 -11.92 -2.97 -5.24
CA GLY A 161 -12.22 -3.35 -3.86
C GLY A 161 -12.58 -4.83 -3.64
N VAL A 162 -12.77 -5.63 -4.69
CA VAL A 162 -13.18 -7.05 -4.58
C VAL A 162 -12.20 -7.93 -3.81
N ASN A 163 -10.93 -7.52 -3.64
CA ASN A 163 -10.00 -8.21 -2.74
C ASN A 163 -10.55 -8.29 -1.31
N TYR A 164 -11.31 -7.30 -0.85
CA TYR A 164 -11.97 -7.35 0.45
C TYR A 164 -13.06 -8.44 0.53
N LEU A 165 -13.66 -8.82 -0.58
CA LEU A 165 -14.70 -9.86 -0.61
C LEU A 165 -14.11 -11.27 -0.66
N ILE A 166 -12.85 -11.42 -1.07
CA ILE A 166 -12.16 -12.70 -1.22
C ILE A 166 -11.35 -12.97 0.05
N GLN A 167 -12.02 -13.46 1.09
CA GLN A 167 -11.45 -13.66 2.43
C GLN A 167 -10.29 -14.68 2.52
N SER A 168 -10.05 -15.44 1.44
CA SER A 168 -8.87 -16.31 1.32
C SER A 168 -7.60 -15.56 0.92
N LEU A 169 -7.70 -14.31 0.45
CA LEU A 169 -6.55 -13.47 0.13
C LEU A 169 -6.16 -12.62 1.35
N PRO A 170 -4.86 -12.30 1.51
CA PRO A 170 -4.42 -11.37 2.54
C PRO A 170 -4.88 -9.94 2.20
N PHE A 171 -5.39 -9.24 3.21
CA PHE A 171 -5.75 -7.83 3.14
C PHE A 171 -4.79 -7.00 4.00
N GLY A 172 -4.18 -5.99 3.38
CA GLY A 172 -3.34 -5.02 4.08
C GLY A 172 -2.47 -4.24 3.10
N GLY A 173 -1.84 -3.18 3.59
CA GLY A 173 -1.09 -2.24 2.76
C GLY A 173 0.42 -2.42 2.79
N VAL A 174 1.11 -1.48 2.16
CA VAL A 174 2.55 -1.24 2.30
C VAL A 174 2.78 0.25 2.53
N LYS A 175 4.01 0.65 2.85
CA LYS A 175 4.40 2.04 3.16
C LYS A 175 3.61 2.58 4.36
N GLU A 176 3.07 3.79 4.29
CA GLU A 176 2.28 4.40 5.36
C GLU A 176 0.90 3.72 5.54
N SER A 177 0.47 2.88 4.59
CA SER A 177 -0.76 2.07 4.75
C SER A 177 -0.59 0.83 5.65
N GLY A 178 0.57 0.70 6.32
CA GLY A 178 0.87 -0.39 7.25
C GLY A 178 1.69 -1.51 6.64
N PHE A 179 2.04 -2.51 7.47
CA PHE A 179 2.93 -3.62 7.09
C PHE A 179 2.30 -5.01 7.25
N ASP A 180 1.30 -5.16 8.12
CA ASP A 180 0.70 -6.47 8.45
C ASP A 180 -0.47 -6.83 7.53
N ARG A 181 -0.99 -8.06 7.64
CA ARG A 181 -2.13 -8.56 6.87
C ARG A 181 -3.18 -9.14 7.81
N PHE A 182 -4.44 -8.82 7.58
CA PHE A 182 -5.56 -9.62 8.08
C PHE A 182 -6.17 -10.44 6.93
N ALA A 183 -7.06 -11.38 7.26
CA ALA A 183 -7.61 -12.36 6.32
C ALA A 183 -6.56 -13.30 5.70
N GLY A 184 -7.03 -14.35 5.02
CA GLY A 184 -6.18 -15.43 4.53
C GLY A 184 -5.43 -16.19 5.64
N PRO A 185 -4.54 -17.11 5.26
CA PRO A 185 -3.61 -17.77 6.18
C PRO A 185 -2.70 -16.79 6.93
N GLU A 186 -2.38 -15.65 6.31
CA GLU A 186 -1.53 -14.59 6.87
C GLU A 186 -2.17 -13.96 8.11
N GLY A 187 -3.45 -13.58 8.04
CA GLY A 187 -4.17 -13.01 9.16
C GLY A 187 -4.33 -13.98 10.34
N LEU A 188 -4.51 -15.28 10.06
CA LEU A 188 -4.54 -16.29 11.14
C LEU A 188 -3.17 -16.41 11.82
N ARG A 189 -2.08 -16.39 11.04
CA ARG A 189 -0.71 -16.43 11.58
C ARG A 189 -0.37 -15.18 12.39
N ALA A 190 -0.87 -14.00 12.00
CA ALA A 190 -0.68 -12.75 12.75
C ALA A 190 -1.31 -12.81 14.17
N CYS A 191 -2.33 -13.65 14.37
CA CYS A 191 -2.93 -13.91 15.67
C CYS A 191 -2.20 -15.00 16.49
N CYS A 192 -1.17 -15.63 15.94
CA CYS A 192 -0.41 -16.68 16.60
C CYS A 192 0.86 -16.13 17.26
N MET A 193 1.28 -16.76 18.36
CA MET A 193 2.59 -16.51 18.95
C MET A 193 3.62 -17.48 18.34
N GLU A 194 4.49 -16.98 17.48
CA GLU A 194 5.59 -17.78 16.95
C GLU A 194 6.58 -18.13 18.07
N ARG A 195 6.85 -19.43 18.24
CA ARG A 195 7.80 -19.94 19.26
C ARG A 195 8.85 -20.83 18.61
N SER A 196 10.11 -20.43 18.70
CA SER A 196 11.24 -21.30 18.35
C SER A 196 11.60 -22.20 19.53
N ILE A 197 11.73 -23.50 19.28
CA ILE A 197 12.26 -24.49 20.24
C ILE A 197 13.44 -25.19 19.57
N VAL A 198 14.59 -25.19 20.23
CA VAL A 198 15.80 -25.87 19.77
C VAL A 198 16.11 -27.00 20.73
N VAL A 199 16.28 -28.21 20.19
CA VAL A 199 16.67 -29.40 20.94
C VAL A 199 17.84 -30.07 20.25
N ASP A 200 18.73 -30.69 21.02
CA ASP A 200 19.83 -31.48 20.47
C ASP A 200 19.26 -32.64 19.65
N ARG A 201 19.64 -32.72 18.38
CA ARG A 201 19.17 -33.79 17.48
C ARG A 201 19.76 -35.16 17.83
N ILE A 202 20.99 -35.19 18.36
CA ILE A 202 21.74 -36.41 18.62
C ILE A 202 22.05 -36.49 20.12
N PRO A 203 21.61 -37.53 20.83
CA PRO A 203 21.94 -37.73 22.23
C PRO A 203 23.45 -37.73 22.47
N GLY A 204 23.91 -36.89 23.41
CA GLY A 204 25.33 -36.78 23.78
C GLY A 204 26.16 -35.84 22.89
N VAL A 205 25.64 -35.39 21.74
CA VAL A 205 26.30 -34.36 20.91
C VAL A 205 25.71 -33.00 21.27
N LYS A 206 26.46 -32.22 22.05
CA LYS A 206 26.06 -30.89 22.49
C LYS A 206 26.72 -29.82 21.62
N THR A 207 25.99 -28.73 21.35
CA THR A 207 26.53 -27.49 20.78
C THR A 207 27.25 -26.66 21.84
N SER A 208 28.20 -27.27 22.55
CA SER A 208 29.06 -26.59 23.53
C SER A 208 30.01 -25.64 22.81
N ILE A 209 30.35 -24.52 23.46
CA ILE A 209 31.37 -23.59 22.96
C ILE A 209 32.72 -24.34 22.93
N PRO A 210 33.41 -24.44 21.78
CA PRO A 210 34.71 -25.08 21.70
C PRO A 210 35.76 -24.39 22.60
N PRO A 211 36.64 -25.13 23.30
CA PRO A 211 37.59 -24.57 24.26
C PRO A 211 38.45 -23.39 23.77
N PRO A 212 38.94 -23.35 22.50
CA PRO A 212 39.73 -22.21 22.01
C PRO A 212 38.97 -20.88 22.00
N ILE A 213 37.64 -20.93 21.84
CA ILE A 213 36.75 -19.76 21.82
C ILE A 213 35.87 -19.67 23.06
N ASP A 214 36.08 -20.55 24.04
CA ASP A 214 35.42 -20.48 25.33
C ASP A 214 36.10 -19.43 26.22
N TYR A 215 35.37 -18.93 27.21
CA TYR A 215 35.85 -17.86 28.06
C TYR A 215 36.73 -18.37 29.22
N PRO A 216 37.85 -17.68 29.54
CA PRO A 216 38.39 -16.51 28.84
C PRO A 216 39.09 -16.88 27.53
N VAL A 217 38.81 -16.12 26.47
CA VAL A 217 39.30 -16.41 25.12
C VAL A 217 40.82 -16.25 25.05
N GLY A 218 41.52 -17.34 24.71
CA GLY A 218 42.96 -17.35 24.53
C GLY A 218 43.43 -16.79 23.19
N LYS A 219 44.75 -16.69 22.99
CA LYS A 219 45.38 -16.18 21.75
C LYS A 219 44.97 -16.93 20.47
N LYS A 220 44.52 -18.19 20.61
CA LYS A 220 44.06 -19.04 19.49
C LYS A 220 42.57 -18.89 19.15
N GLY A 221 41.77 -18.22 19.99
CA GLY A 221 40.33 -18.17 19.81
C GLY A 221 39.89 -17.46 18.54
N LEU A 222 40.45 -16.28 18.26
CA LEU A 222 40.12 -15.55 17.04
C LEU A 222 40.51 -16.33 15.76
N PRO A 223 41.76 -16.86 15.62
CA PRO A 223 42.11 -17.74 14.49
C PRO A 223 41.24 -19.00 14.36
N PHE A 224 40.86 -19.62 15.48
CA PHE A 224 39.96 -20.77 15.50
C PHE A 224 38.56 -20.38 15.00
N GLY A 225 37.98 -19.31 15.54
CA GLY A 225 36.67 -18.79 15.12
C GLY A 225 36.64 -18.41 13.63
N THR A 226 37.68 -17.72 13.13
CA THR A 226 37.81 -17.41 11.70
C THR A 226 37.87 -18.68 10.84
N SER A 227 38.59 -19.71 11.30
CA SER A 227 38.65 -21.00 10.61
C SER A 227 37.29 -21.71 10.65
N LEU A 228 36.55 -21.63 11.75
CA LEU A 228 35.22 -22.21 11.90
C LEU A 228 34.21 -21.57 10.95
N VAL A 229 34.17 -20.23 10.88
CA VAL A 229 33.31 -19.49 9.94
C VAL A 229 33.68 -19.83 8.50
N ASN A 230 34.96 -19.87 8.15
CA ASN A 230 35.38 -20.22 6.80
C ASN A 230 35.03 -21.67 6.42
N LEU A 231 35.02 -22.61 7.37
CA LEU A 231 34.60 -23.98 7.07
C LEU A 231 33.16 -24.04 6.56
N PHE A 232 32.25 -23.28 7.20
CA PHE A 232 30.83 -23.31 6.84
C PHE A 232 30.48 -22.38 5.67
N TYR A 233 31.07 -21.19 5.61
CA TYR A 233 30.61 -20.12 4.71
C TYR A 233 31.53 -19.82 3.52
N ASN A 234 32.74 -20.40 3.45
CA ASN A 234 33.61 -20.17 2.29
C ASN A 234 33.05 -20.88 1.05
N GLN A 235 32.96 -20.18 -0.08
CA GLN A 235 32.39 -20.71 -1.33
C GLN A 235 33.33 -21.71 -2.04
N SER A 236 34.63 -21.69 -1.75
CA SER A 236 35.63 -22.56 -2.39
C SER A 236 35.92 -23.82 -1.58
N VAL A 237 35.99 -24.97 -2.26
CA VAL A 237 36.43 -26.25 -1.66
C VAL A 237 37.83 -26.13 -1.06
N ILE A 238 38.75 -25.45 -1.76
CA ILE A 238 40.12 -25.20 -1.26
C ILE A 238 40.07 -24.29 -0.02
N GLY A 239 39.18 -23.30 -0.01
CA GLY A 239 38.95 -22.43 1.14
C GLY A 239 38.47 -23.21 2.37
N LYS A 240 37.50 -24.12 2.18
CA LYS A 240 37.02 -25.02 3.24
C LYS A 240 38.11 -25.98 3.71
N ALA A 241 38.93 -26.55 2.81
CA ALA A 241 40.04 -27.41 3.18
C ALA A 241 41.11 -26.67 4.02
N LYS A 242 41.47 -25.44 3.63
CA LYS A 242 42.34 -24.56 4.42
C LYS A 242 41.73 -24.23 5.79
N ALA A 243 40.41 -24.07 5.85
CA ALA A 243 39.69 -23.83 7.10
C ALA A 243 39.75 -25.02 8.05
N ILE A 244 39.65 -26.26 7.54
CA ILE A 244 39.85 -27.48 8.36
C ILE A 244 41.26 -27.51 8.95
N LEU A 245 42.29 -27.25 8.13
CA LEU A 245 43.67 -27.17 8.61
C LEU A 245 43.85 -26.05 9.64
N GLY A 246 43.17 -24.92 9.44
CA GLY A 246 43.11 -23.81 10.38
C GLY A 246 42.46 -24.18 11.71
N LEU A 247 41.38 -24.97 11.70
CA LEU A 247 40.76 -25.50 12.91
C LEU A 247 41.73 -26.41 13.66
N ILE A 248 42.32 -27.40 12.98
CA ILE A 248 43.27 -28.33 13.60
C ILE A 248 44.47 -27.59 14.23
N LYS A 249 44.99 -26.56 13.56
CA LYS A 249 46.13 -25.76 14.08
C LYS A 249 45.78 -24.95 15.32
N ASN A 250 44.53 -24.49 15.42
CA ASN A 250 44.09 -23.55 16.45
C ASN A 250 43.17 -24.20 17.52
N SER A 251 42.89 -25.49 17.40
CA SER A 251 42.34 -26.33 18.46
C SER A 251 43.27 -26.41 19.69
#